data_AF-A0A8T5SE33-F1
#
_entry.id   AF-A0A8T5SE33-F1
#
_cell.length_a   1.000
_cell.length_b   1.000
_cell.length_c   1.000
_cell.angle_alpha   90.00
_cell.angle_beta   90.00
_cell.angle_gamma   90.00
#
_symmetry.space_group_name_H-M   'P 1'
#
loop_
_entity.id
_entity.type
_entity.pdbx_description
1 polymer ?
#
loop_
_entity_poly.entity_id
_entity_poly.type
_entity_poly.pdbx_seq_one_letter_code
_entity_poly.pdbx_strand_id
1 'polypeptide(L)'
;MANITNYFDFESNIGKKVKIIGNLATDIWQHITMFVESHPFMHYFDIDDGHQIVIYTKEDLICSNKIETTGELIKAEARHKNPRSKITDKYFEYQLIVDSWKCLEKEK
;
A
#
# COMPACT_ATOMS: atom_id res chain seq x y z
N MET A 1 -5.11 11.38 16.39
CA MET A 1 -4.30 11.53 15.17
C MET A 1 -3.59 10.21 14.95
N ALA A 2 -3.64 9.63 13.75
CA ALA A 2 -2.90 8.40 13.46
C ALA A 2 -1.40 8.73 13.37
N ASN A 3 -0.56 7.95 14.05
CA ASN A 3 0.89 8.08 13.99
C ASN A 3 1.40 7.56 12.64
N ILE A 4 2.52 8.11 12.16
CA ILE A 4 3.22 7.58 10.99
C ILE A 4 3.66 6.15 11.31
N THR A 5 3.36 5.22 10.40
CA THR A 5 3.61 3.79 10.54
C THR A 5 4.65 3.38 9.50
N ASN A 6 5.71 2.69 9.93
CA ASN A 6 6.76 2.19 9.06
C ASN A 6 6.47 0.75 8.63
N TYR A 7 7.16 0.28 7.60
CA TYR A 7 6.96 -1.07 7.06
C TYR A 7 7.07 -2.17 8.12
N PHE A 8 8.07 -2.07 9.02
CA PHE A 8 8.29 -3.05 10.09
C PHE A 8 7.12 -3.18 11.07
N ASP A 9 6.24 -2.18 11.15
CA ASP A 9 5.09 -2.18 12.04
C ASP A 9 3.80 -2.69 11.37
N PHE A 10 3.83 -2.98 10.06
CA PHE A 10 2.64 -3.28 9.26
C PHE A 10 1.87 -4.51 9.75
N GLU A 11 2.56 -5.61 10.09
CA GLU A 11 1.88 -6.84 10.55
C GLU A 11 1.01 -6.57 11.79
N SER A 12 1.48 -5.72 12.71
CA SER A 12 0.73 -5.36 13.93
C SER A 12 -0.42 -4.35 13.69
N ASN A 13 -0.50 -3.79 12.48
CA ASN A 13 -1.44 -2.74 12.09
C ASN A 13 -2.42 -3.16 10.98
N ILE A 14 -2.43 -4.42 10.57
CA ILE A 14 -3.43 -4.95 9.64
C ILE A 14 -4.85 -4.69 10.20
N GLY A 15 -5.75 -4.23 9.32
CA GLY A 15 -7.13 -3.85 9.62
C GLY A 15 -7.28 -2.54 10.38
N LYS A 16 -6.19 -1.82 10.66
CA LYS A 16 -6.22 -0.52 11.34
C LYS A 16 -6.03 0.60 10.34
N LYS A 17 -6.52 1.79 10.73
CA LYS A 17 -6.16 3.03 10.05
C LYS A 17 -4.74 3.45 10.40
N VAL A 18 -3.88 3.50 9.41
CA VAL A 18 -2.48 3.92 9.51
C VAL A 18 -2.24 5.16 8.68
N LYS A 19 -1.15 5.84 8.98
CA LYS A 19 -0.61 6.91 8.16
C LYS A 19 0.76 6.47 7.65
N ILE A 20 1.00 6.58 6.35
CA ILE A 20 2.30 6.26 5.75
C ILE A 20 2.78 7.44 4.90
N ILE A 21 4.09 7.52 4.69
CA ILE A 21 4.72 8.53 3.84
C ILE A 21 5.54 7.81 2.77
N GLY A 22 5.46 8.31 1.54
CA GLY A 22 6.16 7.73 0.41
C GLY A 22 5.99 8.56 -0.87
N ASN A 23 6.32 7.99 -2.01
CA ASN A 23 6.16 8.61 -3.32
C ASN A 23 5.45 7.65 -4.28
N LEU A 24 4.82 8.19 -5.32
CA LEU A 24 4.41 7.36 -6.46
C LEU A 24 5.65 6.74 -7.10
N ALA A 25 5.62 5.43 -7.30
CA ALA A 25 6.74 4.71 -7.89
C ALA A 25 6.89 5.02 -9.38
N THR A 26 8.15 5.07 -9.82
CA THR A 26 8.50 5.20 -11.25
C THR A 26 8.92 3.85 -11.83
N ASP A 27 9.63 3.05 -11.04
CA ASP A 27 10.02 1.68 -11.37
C ASP A 27 9.09 0.69 -10.65
N ILE A 28 8.22 0.02 -11.42
CA ILE A 28 7.15 -0.84 -10.89
C ILE A 28 7.67 -2.26 -10.72
N TRP A 29 7.58 -2.79 -9.50
CA TRP A 29 7.88 -4.19 -9.19
C TRP A 29 6.65 -5.07 -9.39
N GLN A 30 6.85 -6.39 -9.47
CA GLN A 30 5.74 -7.33 -9.58
C GLN A 30 5.03 -7.44 -8.22
N HIS A 31 3.73 -7.10 -8.20
CA HIS A 31 2.90 -7.15 -7.00
C HIS A 31 1.65 -8.01 -7.20
N ILE A 32 1.19 -8.61 -6.11
CA ILE A 32 -0.20 -9.07 -6.01
C ILE A 32 -1.09 -7.83 -6.05
N THR A 33 -2.17 -7.88 -6.83
CA THR A 33 -3.17 -6.80 -6.88
C THR A 33 -4.55 -7.35 -6.59
N MET A 34 -5.40 -6.51 -6.03
CA MET A 34 -6.81 -6.78 -5.84
C MET A 34 -7.67 -5.71 -6.52
N PHE A 35 -8.95 -6.03 -6.70
CA PHE A 35 -9.95 -5.07 -7.14
C PHE A 35 -10.71 -4.54 -5.93
N VAL A 36 -10.61 -3.23 -5.69
CA VAL A 36 -11.33 -2.53 -4.62
C VAL A 36 -12.35 -1.59 -5.26
N GLU A 37 -13.61 -2.02 -5.38
CA GLU A 37 -14.65 -1.28 -6.11
C GLU A 37 -14.84 0.17 -5.59
N SER A 38 -14.69 0.38 -4.28
CA SER A 38 -14.82 1.69 -3.66
C SER A 38 -13.61 2.62 -3.89
N HIS A 39 -12.48 2.09 -4.34
CA HIS A 39 -11.21 2.80 -4.53
C HIS A 39 -10.56 2.34 -5.85
N PRO A 40 -11.11 2.76 -7.01
CA PRO A 40 -10.78 2.17 -8.30
C PRO A 40 -9.39 2.57 -8.83
N PHE A 41 -8.77 3.61 -8.30
CA PHE A 41 -7.45 4.08 -8.73
C PHE A 41 -6.37 3.32 -7.97
N MET A 42 -5.49 2.64 -8.69
CA MET A 42 -4.42 1.82 -8.14
C MET A 42 -3.07 2.47 -8.43
N HIS A 43 -2.24 2.60 -7.40
CA HIS A 43 -0.91 3.19 -7.51
C HIS A 43 0.14 2.30 -6.84
N TYR A 44 1.32 2.25 -7.45
CA TYR A 44 2.51 1.69 -6.82
C TYR A 44 3.17 2.80 -6.00
N PHE A 45 3.49 2.50 -4.75
CA PHE A 45 3.89 3.49 -3.77
C PHE A 45 5.17 3.04 -3.06
N ASP A 46 6.24 3.79 -3.30
CA ASP A 46 7.53 3.59 -2.67
C ASP A 46 7.51 4.24 -1.29
N ILE A 47 7.59 3.41 -0.25
CA ILE A 47 7.74 3.88 1.13
C ILE A 47 9.23 3.91 1.51
N ASP A 48 9.53 4.56 2.62
CA ASP A 48 10.89 4.56 3.16
C ASP A 48 11.37 3.11 3.43
N ASP A 49 12.68 2.90 3.49
CA ASP A 49 13.35 1.59 3.64
C ASP A 49 13.35 0.66 2.39
N GLY A 50 13.04 1.20 1.21
CA GLY A 50 13.22 0.49 -0.06
C GLY A 50 12.14 -0.56 -0.34
N HIS A 51 10.97 -0.41 0.29
CA HIS A 51 9.81 -1.24 0.03
C HIS A 51 8.82 -0.53 -0.90
N GLN A 52 8.18 -1.30 -1.78
CA GLN A 52 7.07 -0.83 -2.61
C GLN A 52 5.80 -1.56 -2.19
N ILE A 53 4.69 -0.83 -2.10
CA ILE A 53 3.36 -1.40 -1.85
C ILE A 53 2.34 -0.89 -2.88
N VAL A 54 1.20 -1.57 -2.96
CA VAL A 54 0.07 -1.09 -3.75
C VAL A 54 -0.88 -0.31 -2.85
N ILE A 55 -1.31 0.86 -3.31
CA ILE A 55 -2.33 1.67 -2.65
C ILE A 55 -3.53 1.88 -3.58
N TYR A 56 -4.71 1.98 -3.00
CA TYR A 56 -5.98 2.18 -3.69
C TYR A 56 -6.64 3.48 -3.24
N THR A 57 -6.99 4.36 -4.17
CA THR A 57 -7.59 5.68 -3.88
C THR A 57 -8.95 5.82 -4.56
N LYS A 58 -9.81 6.67 -3.99
CA LYS A 58 -11.12 7.01 -4.58
C LYS A 58 -11.00 7.91 -5.81
N GLU A 59 -9.98 8.76 -5.80
CA GLU A 59 -9.65 9.72 -6.84
C GLU A 59 -8.20 9.51 -7.26
N ASP A 60 -7.89 9.89 -8.50
CA ASP A 60 -6.54 9.77 -9.03
C ASP A 60 -5.56 10.62 -8.20
N LEU A 61 -4.43 10.02 -7.85
CA LEU A 61 -3.45 10.66 -6.99
C LEU A 61 -2.40 11.36 -7.86
N ILE A 62 -2.32 12.69 -7.74
CA ILE A 62 -1.41 13.53 -8.53
C ILE A 62 -0.52 14.34 -7.57
N CYS A 63 0.74 13.93 -7.44
CA CYS A 63 1.74 14.63 -6.65
C CYS A 63 3.16 14.36 -7.17
N SER A 64 3.99 15.40 -7.27
CA SER A 64 5.40 15.27 -7.69
C SER A 64 6.39 15.12 -6.53
N ASN A 65 5.90 15.19 -5.29
CA ASN A 65 6.70 15.14 -4.06
C ASN A 65 6.25 13.97 -3.17
N LYS A 66 6.85 13.86 -1.98
CA LYS A 66 6.40 12.95 -0.92
C LYS A 66 4.94 13.19 -0.58
N ILE A 67 4.25 12.10 -0.26
CA ILE A 67 2.82 12.06 -0.03
C ILE A 67 2.58 11.44 1.33
N GLU A 68 1.81 12.11 2.17
CA GLU A 68 1.27 11.51 3.38
C GLU A 68 -0.11 10.93 3.04
N THR A 69 -0.27 9.62 3.18
CA THR A 69 -1.55 8.93 2.96
C THR A 69 -2.07 8.39 4.28
N THR A 70 -3.38 8.39 4.46
CA THR A 70 -4.07 7.80 5.60
C THR A 70 -5.12 6.82 5.08
N GLY A 71 -5.12 5.60 5.59
CA GLY A 71 -5.98 4.55 5.08
C GLY A 71 -5.96 3.28 5.93
N GLU A 72 -6.78 2.32 5.55
CA GLU A 72 -6.82 1.00 6.17
C GLU A 72 -5.73 0.10 5.57
N LEU A 73 -4.85 -0.41 6.42
CA LEU A 73 -3.81 -1.35 6.02
C LEU A 73 -4.39 -2.75 5.90
N ILE A 74 -4.21 -3.38 4.74
CA ILE A 74 -4.73 -4.71 4.45
C ILE A 74 -3.62 -5.66 4.02
N LYS A 75 -3.93 -6.96 4.10
CA LYS A 75 -3.05 -8.05 3.67
C LYS A 75 -3.68 -8.74 2.47
N ALA A 76 -3.03 -8.65 1.31
CA ALA A 76 -3.42 -9.38 0.12
C ALA A 76 -2.71 -10.73 0.09
N GLU A 77 -3.48 -11.81 -0.02
CA GLU A 77 -2.95 -13.18 -0.06
C GLU A 77 -3.21 -13.83 -1.41
N ALA A 78 -2.16 -14.37 -2.04
CA ALA A 78 -2.34 -15.20 -3.23
C ALA A 78 -2.83 -16.60 -2.82
N ARG A 79 -4.12 -16.88 -2.97
CA ARG A 79 -4.63 -18.25 -2.81
C ARG A 79 -4.23 -19.10 -4.02
N HIS A 80 -3.50 -20.18 -3.78
CA HIS A 80 -3.24 -21.20 -4.80
C HIS A 80 -4.58 -21.76 -5.33
N LYS A 81 -4.81 -21.68 -6.65
CA LYS A 81 -5.98 -22.27 -7.32
C LYS A 81 -5.93 -23.81 -7.43
N ASN A 82 -4.84 -24.46 -7.01
CA ASN A 82 -4.65 -25.91 -7.19
C ASN A 82 -4.43 -26.64 -5.84
N PRO A 83 -5.40 -27.44 -5.35
CA PRO A 83 -5.29 -28.16 -4.08
C PRO A 83 -4.25 -29.29 -4.06
N ARG A 84 -3.59 -29.59 -5.19
CA ARG A 84 -2.51 -30.60 -5.29
C ARG A 84 -1.09 -30.03 -5.22
N SER A 85 -0.93 -28.71 -5.11
CA SER A 85 0.37 -28.08 -4.92
C SER A 85 0.89 -28.37 -3.51
N LYS A 86 2.08 -29.00 -3.40
CA LYS A 86 2.78 -29.22 -2.11
C LYS A 86 3.48 -27.96 -1.60
N ILE A 87 3.32 -26.82 -2.27
CA ILE A 87 3.92 -25.54 -1.88
C ILE A 87 2.92 -24.84 -0.96
N THR A 88 3.22 -24.84 0.33
CA THR A 88 2.42 -24.24 1.41
C THR A 88 2.79 -22.78 1.68
N ASP A 89 3.65 -22.19 0.84
CA ASP A 89 4.10 -20.82 1.04
C ASP A 89 2.95 -19.87 0.68
N LYS A 90 2.29 -19.37 1.73
CA LYS A 90 1.31 -18.29 1.61
C LYS A 90 2.06 -17.01 1.30
N TYR A 91 2.16 -16.67 0.02
CA TYR A 91 2.66 -15.37 -0.40
C TYR A 91 1.61 -14.31 -0.06
N PHE A 92 2.05 -13.29 0.68
CA PHE A 92 1.23 -12.15 1.04
C PHE A 92 1.98 -10.86 0.79
N GLU A 93 1.22 -9.79 0.55
CA GLU A 93 1.74 -8.43 0.42
C GLU A 93 0.84 -7.47 1.21
N TYR A 94 1.44 -6.41 1.76
CA TYR A 94 0.68 -5.34 2.38
C TYR A 94 0.21 -4.34 1.33
N GLN A 95 -1.02 -3.88 1.49
CA GLN A 95 -1.62 -2.87 0.62
C GLN A 95 -2.40 -1.88 1.46
N LEU A 96 -2.70 -0.71 0.91
CA LEU A 96 -3.42 0.35 1.64
C LEU A 96 -4.67 0.78 0.88
N ILE A 97 -5.82 0.76 1.56
CA ILE A 97 -7.05 1.41 1.07
C ILE A 97 -7.06 2.83 1.62
N VAL A 98 -6.80 3.82 0.75
CA VAL A 98 -6.54 5.21 1.13
C VAL A 98 -7.84 5.99 1.28
N ASP A 99 -8.09 6.50 2.49
CA ASP A 99 -9.18 7.41 2.79
C ASP A 99 -8.87 8.84 2.39
N SER A 100 -7.63 9.29 2.63
CA SER A 100 -7.19 10.66 2.36
C SER A 100 -5.68 10.73 2.14
N TRP A 101 -5.25 11.76 1.42
CA TRP A 101 -3.84 12.02 1.15
C TRP A 101 -3.57 13.52 1.06
N LYS A 102 -2.31 13.91 1.25
CA LYS A 102 -1.82 15.26 0.97
C LYS A 102 -0.40 15.21 0.42
N CYS A 103 -0.09 16.09 -0.51
CA CYS A 103 1.28 16.40 -0.90
C CYS A 103 2.01 17.06 0.27
N LEU A 104 3.23 16.61 0.54
CA LEU A 104 4.16 17.30 1.42
C LEU A 104 4.99 18.26 0.57
N GLU A 105 5.10 19.51 1.02
CA GLU A 105 5.97 20.50 0.39
C GLU A 105 7.44 20.09 0.57
N LYS A 106 8.30 20.38 -0.42
CA LYS A 106 9.75 20.26 -0.22
C LYS A 106 10.19 21.37 0.72
N GLU A 107 10.85 21.01 1.82
CA GLU A 107 11.65 21.98 2.58
C GLU A 107 12.69 22.59 1.63
N LYS A 108 12.74 23.92 1.62
CA LYS A 108 13.61 24.73 0.74
C LYS A 108 15.05 24.75 1.21
#